data_AF-A0A1U7EWA4-F1
#
_entry.id   AF-A0A1U7EWA4-F1
#
_cell.length_a   1.000
_cell.length_b   1.000
_cell.length_c   1.000
_cell.angle_alpha   90.00
_cell.angle_beta   90.00
_cell.angle_gamma   90.00
#
_symmetry.space_group_name_H-M   'P 1'
#
loop_
_entity.id
_entity.type
_entity.pdbx_description
1 polymer ?
#
loop_
_entity_poly.entity_id
_entity_poly.type
_entity_poly.pdbx_seq_one_letter_code
_entity_poly.pdbx_strand_id
1 'polypeptide(L)'
;MRTDSDSPWLLGGLCLIAVAAAGILHAVYIPRHIPGSFSRALPYLVVGWASYAFVFYALGRLGPLASGMPSMRALDFGLGLFLFSIVVSGLFDAAGLTLTVAPGLHLLPALGLYVGLALAGWGFGARTRAVNRIAAEAERG
;
A
#
# COMPACT_ATOMS: atom_id res chain seq x y z
N MET A 1 24.62 1.31 20.83
CA MET A 1 24.69 0.52 19.58
C MET A 1 23.77 1.21 18.58
N ARG A 2 24.33 1.97 17.63
CA ARG A 2 23.56 2.80 16.69
C ARG A 2 22.89 1.88 15.67
N THR A 3 21.60 1.64 15.78
CA THR A 3 20.87 0.90 14.74
C THR A 3 20.68 1.82 13.54
N ASP A 4 21.40 1.56 12.45
CA ASP A 4 21.25 2.18 11.12
C ASP A 4 19.90 1.82 10.45
N SER A 5 18.78 1.87 11.20
CA SER A 5 17.44 1.49 10.72
C SER A 5 16.91 2.42 9.60
N ASP A 6 17.60 3.53 9.38
CA ASP A 6 17.29 4.54 8.37
C ASP A 6 18.36 4.62 7.25
N SER A 7 19.15 3.55 7.04
CA SER A 7 20.07 3.51 5.90
C SER A 7 19.29 3.68 4.59
N PRO A 8 19.54 4.75 3.81
CA PRO A 8 18.79 5.03 2.58
C PRO A 8 18.94 3.90 1.56
N TRP A 9 20.02 3.13 1.64
CA TRP A 9 20.28 1.96 0.82
C TRP A 9 19.36 0.78 1.14
N LEU A 10 19.06 0.55 2.42
CA LEU A 10 18.11 -0.49 2.84
C LEU A 10 16.68 -0.12 2.42
N LEU A 11 16.31 1.15 2.56
CA LEU A 11 15.02 1.67 2.09
C LEU A 11 14.90 1.63 0.56
N GLY A 12 15.96 2.00 -0.16
CA GLY A 12 16.03 1.88 -1.60
C GLY A 12 15.91 0.43 -2.07
N GLY A 13 16.62 -0.49 -1.41
CA GLY A 13 16.53 -1.94 -1.66
C GLY A 13 15.11 -2.48 -1.41
N LEU A 14 14.48 -2.10 -0.28
CA LEU A 14 13.09 -2.45 0.02
C LEU A 14 12.14 -1.93 -1.06
N CYS A 15 12.29 -0.67 -1.47
CA CYS A 15 11.47 -0.06 -2.51
C CYS A 15 11.61 -0.80 -3.83
N LEU A 16 12.84 -1.13 -4.25
CA LEU A 16 13.11 -1.87 -5.48
C LEU A 16 12.48 -3.27 -5.44
N ILE A 17 12.65 -4.00 -4.33
CA ILE A 17 12.04 -5.33 -4.13
C ILE A 17 10.51 -5.22 -4.17
N ALA A 18 9.94 -4.22 -3.50
CA ALA A 18 8.50 -4.00 -3.44
C ALA A 18 7.92 -3.65 -4.83
N VAL A 19 8.60 -2.81 -5.61
CA VAL A 19 8.23 -2.50 -7.01
C VAL A 19 8.31 -3.76 -7.88
N ALA A 20 9.41 -4.51 -7.78
CA ALA A 20 9.59 -5.75 -8.55
C ALA A 20 8.51 -6.79 -8.20
N ALA A 21 8.26 -7.01 -6.90
CA ALA A 21 7.22 -7.92 -6.43
C ALA A 21 5.82 -7.47 -6.90
N ALA A 22 5.47 -6.19 -6.76
CA ALA A 22 4.20 -5.66 -7.23
C ALA A 22 4.04 -5.83 -8.75
N GLY A 23 5.09 -5.52 -9.52
CA GLY A 23 5.09 -5.68 -10.98
C GLY A 23 4.92 -7.13 -11.40
N ILE A 24 5.68 -8.06 -10.82
CA ILE A 24 5.59 -9.49 -11.12
C ILE A 24 4.20 -10.03 -10.75
N LEU A 25 3.67 -9.65 -9.59
CA LEU A 25 2.38 -10.16 -9.13
C LEU A 25 1.23 -9.68 -10.02
N HIS A 26 1.21 -8.41 -10.42
CA HIS A 26 0.13 -7.84 -11.23
C HIS A 26 0.26 -8.11 -12.73
N ALA A 27 1.47 -8.15 -13.28
CA ALA A 27 1.67 -8.38 -14.71
C ALA A 27 1.75 -9.86 -15.07
N VAL A 28 2.18 -10.72 -14.15
CA VAL A 28 2.47 -12.13 -14.44
C VAL A 28 1.55 -13.07 -13.68
N TYR A 29 1.49 -12.97 -12.35
CA TYR A 29 0.78 -13.98 -11.54
C TYR A 29 -0.73 -13.81 -11.58
N ILE A 30 -1.23 -12.59 -11.39
CA ILE A 30 -2.68 -12.31 -11.36
C ILE A 30 -3.35 -12.71 -12.69
N PRO A 31 -2.86 -12.30 -13.88
CA PRO A 31 -3.48 -12.68 -15.16
C PRO A 31 -3.43 -14.19 -15.43
N ARG A 32 -2.40 -14.89 -14.93
CA ARG A 32 -2.27 -16.34 -15.10
C ARG A 32 -3.24 -17.15 -14.25
N HIS A 33 -3.69 -16.62 -13.11
CA HIS A 33 -4.53 -17.37 -12.16
C HIS A 33 -6.01 -16.96 -12.20
N ILE A 34 -6.31 -15.78 -12.74
CA ILE A 34 -7.67 -15.30 -13.03
C ILE A 34 -7.93 -15.57 -14.53
N PRO A 35 -8.22 -16.84 -14.90
CA PRO A 35 -9.62 -17.28 -14.83
C PRO A 35 -9.84 -18.69 -14.22
N GLY A 36 -8.79 -19.34 -13.70
CA GLY A 36 -8.85 -20.75 -13.29
C GLY A 36 -9.38 -21.01 -11.88
N SER A 37 -9.07 -20.16 -10.90
CA SER A 37 -9.63 -20.24 -9.54
C SER A 37 -9.33 -18.99 -8.71
N PHE A 38 -10.36 -18.22 -8.36
CA PHE A 38 -10.25 -17.00 -7.54
C PHE A 38 -9.54 -17.25 -6.19
N SER A 39 -9.84 -18.37 -5.52
CA SER A 39 -9.21 -18.74 -4.23
C SER A 39 -7.69 -18.91 -4.32
N ARG A 40 -7.14 -19.33 -5.47
CA ARG A 40 -5.68 -19.39 -5.66
C ARG A 40 -5.09 -18.04 -6.02
N ALA A 41 -5.86 -17.14 -6.65
CA ALA A 41 -5.40 -15.80 -6.99
C ALA A 41 -5.34 -14.86 -5.77
N LEU A 42 -6.17 -15.12 -4.76
CA LEU A 42 -6.35 -14.25 -3.60
C LEU A 42 -5.07 -14.00 -2.79
N PRO A 43 -4.23 -15.03 -2.47
CA PRO A 43 -2.95 -14.79 -1.81
C PRO A 43 -2.01 -13.91 -2.65
N TYR A 44 -1.93 -14.14 -3.96
CA TYR A 44 -1.08 -13.33 -4.85
C TYR A 44 -1.55 -11.88 -4.94
N LEU A 45 -2.86 -11.66 -4.92
CA LEU A 45 -3.44 -10.33 -4.88
C LEU A 45 -3.09 -9.60 -3.58
N VAL A 46 -3.24 -10.26 -2.43
CA VAL A 46 -2.89 -9.70 -1.12
C VAL A 46 -1.40 -9.37 -1.04
N VAL A 47 -0.52 -10.26 -1.52
CA VAL A 47 0.93 -9.99 -1.57
C VAL A 47 1.23 -8.83 -2.52
N GLY A 48 0.50 -8.72 -3.64
CA GLY A 48 0.60 -7.61 -4.57
C GLY A 48 0.25 -6.28 -3.92
N TRP A 49 -0.86 -6.22 -3.19
CA TRP A 49 -1.30 -5.05 -2.44
C TRP A 49 -0.33 -4.67 -1.33
N ALA A 50 0.18 -5.66 -0.58
CA ALA A 50 1.18 -5.43 0.47
C ALA A 50 2.46 -4.85 -0.13
N SER A 51 2.96 -5.44 -1.22
CA SER A 51 4.15 -4.96 -1.94
C SER A 51 3.94 -3.53 -2.42
N TYR A 52 2.78 -3.23 -3.01
CA TYR A 52 2.42 -1.88 -3.43
C TYR A 52 2.41 -0.89 -2.26
N ALA A 53 1.76 -1.23 -1.13
CA ALA A 53 1.77 -0.39 0.06
C ALA A 53 3.19 -0.16 0.61
N PHE A 54 4.08 -1.17 0.53
CA PHE A 54 5.48 -1.04 0.93
C PHE A 54 6.27 -0.05 0.07
N VAL A 55 5.97 0.06 -1.22
CA VAL A 55 6.57 1.11 -2.08
C VAL A 55 6.25 2.49 -1.51
N PHE A 56 4.97 2.76 -1.25
CA PHE A 56 4.54 4.06 -0.73
C PHE A 56 5.00 4.30 0.72
N TYR A 57 5.10 3.24 1.52
CA TYR A 57 5.76 3.30 2.83
C TYR A 57 7.22 3.75 2.72
N ALA A 58 8.00 3.13 1.84
CA ALA A 58 9.39 3.50 1.63
C ALA A 58 9.50 4.94 1.12
N LEU A 59 8.63 5.36 0.21
CA LEU A 59 8.56 6.75 -0.26
C LEU A 59 8.22 7.73 0.88
N GLY A 60 7.24 7.41 1.72
CA GLY A 60 6.91 8.18 2.92
C GLY A 60 8.06 8.23 3.93
N ARG A 61 8.93 7.20 3.95
CA ARG A 61 10.19 7.14 4.73
C ARG A 61 11.41 7.75 4.04
N LEU A 62 11.32 8.19 2.79
CA LEU A 62 12.40 8.90 2.08
C LEU A 62 12.07 10.38 1.80
N GLY A 63 10.79 10.75 1.66
CA GLY A 63 10.34 12.11 1.32
C GLY A 63 10.76 13.20 2.33
N PRO A 64 10.72 14.49 1.95
CA PRO A 64 11.09 15.59 2.84
C PRO A 64 10.15 15.67 4.06
N LEU A 65 10.72 15.83 5.26
CA LEU A 65 9.96 16.11 6.48
C LEU A 65 9.48 17.57 6.46
N ALA A 66 8.17 17.77 6.45
CA ALA A 66 7.62 19.08 6.79
C ALA A 66 7.93 19.42 8.26
N SER A 67 8.05 20.71 8.58
CA SER A 67 8.29 21.17 9.96
C SER A 67 7.07 20.88 10.84
N GLY A 68 7.08 19.75 11.55
CA GLY A 68 6.04 19.35 12.51
C GLY A 68 5.75 17.85 12.48
N MET A 69 4.84 17.40 13.35
CA MET A 69 4.36 16.01 13.33
C MET A 69 3.50 15.78 12.09
N PRO A 70 3.78 14.75 11.27
CA PRO A 70 2.95 14.41 10.12
C PRO A 70 1.51 14.13 10.54
N SER A 71 0.55 14.69 9.79
CA SER A 71 -0.87 14.46 10.04
C SER A 71 -1.24 12.98 9.82
N MET A 72 -2.01 12.41 10.74
CA MET A 72 -2.57 11.04 10.58
C MET A 72 -3.62 10.95 9.47
N ARG A 73 -4.13 12.08 8.99
CA ARG A 73 -5.25 12.13 8.03
C ARG A 73 -4.99 11.34 6.76
N ALA A 74 -3.76 11.34 6.23
CA ALA A 74 -3.44 10.57 5.03
C ALA A 74 -3.59 9.05 5.26
N LEU A 75 -3.17 8.56 6.43
CA LEU A 75 -3.34 7.17 6.82
C LEU A 75 -4.81 6.82 6.98
N ASP A 76 -5.56 7.65 7.72
CA ASP A 76 -6.98 7.41 8.01
C ASP A 76 -7.83 7.45 6.74
N PHE A 77 -7.63 8.46 5.88
CA PHE A 77 -8.31 8.55 4.59
C PHE A 77 -7.91 7.40 3.66
N GLY A 78 -6.63 7.03 3.65
CA GLY A 78 -6.14 5.92 2.83
C GLY A 78 -6.80 4.60 3.22
N LEU A 79 -6.83 4.30 4.51
CA LEU A 79 -7.46 3.08 5.03
C LEU A 79 -8.99 3.10 4.83
N GLY A 80 -9.63 4.23 5.08
CA GLY A 80 -11.06 4.41 4.85
C GLY A 80 -11.44 4.19 3.38
N LEU A 81 -10.68 4.77 2.45
CA LEU A 81 -10.89 4.60 1.01
C LEU A 81 -10.67 3.15 0.58
N PHE A 82 -9.60 2.50 1.05
CA PHE A 82 -9.34 1.08 0.77
C PHE A 82 -10.51 0.19 1.21
N LEU A 83 -10.94 0.32 2.48
CA LEU A 83 -12.04 -0.48 3.02
C LEU A 83 -13.36 -0.20 2.30
N PHE A 84 -13.67 1.07 2.06
CA PHE A 84 -14.86 1.48 1.31
C PHE A 84 -14.88 0.86 -0.08
N SER A 85 -13.75 0.88 -0.79
CA SER A 85 -13.63 0.27 -2.11
C SER A 85 -13.81 -1.25 -2.11
N ILE A 86 -13.30 -1.97 -1.11
CA ILE A 86 -13.58 -3.41 -0.95
C ILE A 86 -15.08 -3.63 -0.81
N VAL A 87 -15.73 -2.88 0.09
CA VAL A 87 -17.16 -3.04 0.36
C VAL A 87 -18.01 -2.75 -0.88
N VAL A 88 -17.70 -1.67 -1.62
CA VAL A 88 -18.41 -1.34 -2.86
C VAL A 88 -18.20 -2.44 -3.92
N SER A 89 -16.99 -2.95 -4.08
CA SER A 89 -16.73 -4.04 -5.02
C SER A 89 -17.50 -5.31 -4.63
N GLY A 90 -17.53 -5.66 -3.34
CA GLY A 90 -18.30 -6.80 -2.85
C GLY A 90 -19.81 -6.62 -3.00
N LEU A 91 -20.31 -5.38 -2.91
CA LEU A 91 -21.71 -5.07 -3.16
C LEU A 91 -22.09 -5.24 -4.64
N PHE A 92 -21.20 -4.88 -5.57
CA PHE A 92 -21.39 -5.18 -7.00
C PHE A 92 -21.45 -6.68 -7.26
N ASP A 93 -20.53 -7.45 -6.68
CA ASP A 93 -20.54 -8.91 -6.80
C ASP A 93 -21.84 -9.50 -6.22
N ALA A 94 -22.30 -9.04 -5.06
CA ALA A 94 -23.56 -9.48 -4.44
C ALA A 94 -24.81 -9.13 -5.27
N ALA A 95 -24.74 -8.05 -6.06
CA ALA A 95 -25.78 -7.67 -7.01
C ALA A 95 -25.70 -8.42 -8.35
N GLY A 96 -24.77 -9.37 -8.51
CA GLY A 96 -24.54 -10.12 -9.74
C GLY A 96 -23.74 -9.35 -10.81
N LEU A 97 -23.30 -8.13 -10.50
CA LEU A 97 -22.46 -7.29 -11.34
C LEU A 97 -21.00 -7.69 -11.14
N THR A 98 -20.66 -8.92 -11.49
CA THR A 98 -19.32 -9.47 -11.25
C THR A 98 -18.25 -8.85 -12.14
N LEU A 99 -16.98 -9.02 -11.76
CA LEU A 99 -15.81 -8.58 -12.53
C LEU A 99 -15.84 -9.06 -14.00
N THR A 100 -16.40 -10.25 -14.26
CA THR A 100 -16.54 -10.83 -15.60
C THR A 100 -17.69 -10.24 -16.41
N VAL A 101 -18.77 -9.83 -15.74
CA VAL A 101 -20.00 -9.35 -16.38
C VAL A 101 -19.95 -7.84 -16.61
N ALA A 102 -19.43 -7.09 -15.63
CA ALA A 102 -19.39 -5.63 -15.65
C ALA A 102 -18.03 -5.09 -15.19
N PRO A 103 -16.91 -5.42 -15.90
CA PRO A 103 -15.56 -5.02 -15.48
C PRO A 103 -15.41 -3.51 -15.31
N GLY A 104 -16.14 -2.71 -16.11
CA GLY A 104 -16.12 -1.25 -16.03
C GLY A 104 -16.59 -0.69 -14.67
N LEU A 105 -17.55 -1.36 -14.00
CA LEU A 105 -18.04 -0.91 -12.69
C LEU A 105 -17.00 -1.11 -11.59
N HIS A 106 -16.15 -2.14 -11.71
CA HIS A 106 -15.11 -2.41 -10.73
C HIS A 106 -13.85 -1.55 -10.92
N LEU A 107 -13.74 -0.78 -12.00
CA LEU A 107 -12.61 0.13 -12.20
C LEU A 107 -12.51 1.20 -11.09
N LEU A 108 -13.64 1.79 -10.71
CA LEU A 108 -13.67 2.83 -9.70
C LEU A 108 -13.30 2.30 -8.30
N PRO A 109 -13.88 1.19 -7.80
CA PRO A 109 -13.39 0.52 -6.59
C PRO A 109 -11.93 0.11 -6.69
N ALA A 110 -11.48 -0.45 -7.83
CA ALA A 110 -10.08 -0.81 -8.01
C ALA A 110 -9.14 0.40 -7.86
N LEU A 111 -9.49 1.53 -8.45
CA LEU A 111 -8.72 2.77 -8.28
C LEU A 111 -8.68 3.21 -6.82
N GLY A 112 -9.82 3.17 -6.13
CA GLY A 112 -9.89 3.52 -4.70
C GLY A 112 -9.05 2.59 -3.82
N LEU A 113 -8.98 1.29 -4.13
CA LEU A 113 -8.08 0.35 -3.46
C LEU A 113 -6.62 0.79 -3.54
N TYR A 114 -6.12 1.07 -4.75
CA TYR A 114 -4.71 1.45 -4.93
C TYR A 114 -4.42 2.84 -4.35
N VAL A 115 -5.29 3.82 -4.58
CA VAL A 115 -5.13 5.16 -3.99
C VAL A 115 -5.15 5.07 -2.46
N GLY A 116 -6.05 4.27 -1.91
CA GLY A 116 -6.15 4.02 -0.47
C GLY A 116 -4.87 3.41 0.10
N LEU A 117 -4.35 2.35 -0.52
CA LEU A 117 -3.09 1.71 -0.13
C LEU A 117 -1.89 2.65 -0.26
N ALA A 118 -1.84 3.47 -1.30
CA ALA A 118 -0.76 4.45 -1.50
C ALA A 118 -0.75 5.49 -0.38
N LEU A 119 -1.92 6.06 -0.06
CA LEU A 119 -2.08 7.03 1.02
C LEU A 119 -1.77 6.43 2.39
N ALA A 120 -2.26 5.21 2.65
CA ALA A 120 -2.01 4.50 3.89
C ALA A 120 -0.52 4.18 4.08
N GLY A 121 0.12 3.61 3.06
CA GLY A 121 1.55 3.31 3.07
C GLY A 121 2.39 4.56 3.30
N TRP A 122 2.15 5.61 2.52
CA TRP A 122 2.85 6.89 2.67
C TRP A 122 2.67 7.51 4.05
N GLY A 123 1.42 7.60 4.54
CA GLY A 123 1.11 8.19 5.84
C GLY A 123 1.78 7.42 6.99
N PHE A 124 1.79 6.09 6.91
CA PHE A 124 2.49 5.25 7.88
C PHE A 124 4.00 5.49 7.86
N GLY A 125 4.62 5.49 6.66
CA GLY A 125 6.05 5.74 6.49
C GLY A 125 6.49 7.11 7.03
N ALA A 126 5.75 8.17 6.70
CA ALA A 126 6.03 9.51 7.19
C ALA A 126 5.97 9.59 8.72
N ARG A 127 4.98 8.93 9.35
CA ARG A 127 4.82 8.92 10.80
C ARG A 127 5.91 8.13 11.50
N THR A 128 6.27 6.94 11.00
CA THR A 128 7.38 6.15 11.55
C THR A 128 8.67 6.97 11.59
N ARG A 129 8.99 7.70 10.51
CA ARG A 129 10.18 8.55 10.49
C ARG A 129 10.12 9.67 11.53
N ALA A 130 8.98 10.35 11.65
CA ALA A 130 8.83 11.43 12.63
C ALA A 130 9.02 10.94 14.07
N VAL A 131 8.45 9.77 14.40
CA VAL A 131 8.63 9.14 15.71
C VAL A 131 10.10 8.77 15.96
N ASN A 132 10.77 8.15 14.98
CA ASN A 132 12.19 7.80 15.10
C ASN A 132 13.05 9.05 15.33
N ARG A 133 12.73 10.17 14.68
CA ARG A 133 13.44 11.44 14.85
C ARG A 133 13.27 12.00 16.26
N ILE A 134 12.04 12.05 16.77
CA ILE A 134 11.73 12.54 18.12
C ILE A 134 12.45 11.68 19.17
N ALA A 135 12.44 10.36 19.01
CA ALA A 135 13.16 9.45 19.90
C ALA A 135 14.68 9.72 19.87
N ALA A 136 15.27 9.89 18.68
CA ALA A 136 16.69 10.18 18.53
C ALA A 136 17.08 11.57 19.06
N GLU A 137 16.19 12.56 19.04
CA GLU A 137 16.38 13.87 19.68
C GLU A 137 16.32 13.74 21.21
N ALA A 138 15.37 12.97 21.75
CA ALA A 138 15.23 12.74 23.18
C ALA A 138 16.41 11.97 23.80
N GLU A 139 17.07 11.08 23.04
CA GLU A 139 18.29 10.38 23.50
C GLU A 139 19.53 11.28 23.55
N ARG A 140 19.51 12.47 22.94
CA ARG A 140 20.65 13.38 22.83
C ARG A 140 20.59 14.58 23.77
N GLY A 141 19.43 14.89 24.34
CA GLY A 141 19.22 15.97 25.30
C GLY A 141 19.28 15.45 26.72
#